data_AF-A0AAW9IJV5-F1
#
_entry.id   AF-A0AAW9IJV5-F1
#
_cell.length_a   1.000
_cell.length_b   1.000
_cell.length_c   1.000
_cell.angle_alpha   90.00
_cell.angle_beta   90.00
_cell.angle_gamma   90.00
#
_symmetry.space_group_name_H-M   'P 1'
#
loop_
_entity.id
_entity.type
_entity.pdbx_description
1 polymer ?
#
loop_
_entity_poly.entity_id
_entity_poly.type
_entity_poly.pdbx_seq_one_letter_code
_entity_poly.pdbx_strand_id
1 'polypeptide(L)'
;YTQEEFKEIVEYANERYVEVIPEFDMPGHTWAALVSLNYLNSTQDGKPVGPKDNTKPSKDYDVGYSSFECNNENTYEFVDIVFKQISEISPLIKTIHVGGDEAHNTSKEDYKKFCQRVTQIAHNYNMTTIGWQGYDEVVTGDENAICQYWDNSSATGNNFKGDLKQLVSPANKAYIDQKYDRSTELGLS
;
A
#
# COMPACT_ATOMS: atom_id res chain seq x y z
N TYR A 1 11.54 -0.03 -11.91
CA TYR A 1 12.51 1.07 -12.00
C TYR A 1 13.75 0.69 -11.22
N THR A 2 14.94 0.92 -11.78
CA THR A 2 16.17 0.97 -10.99
C THR A 2 16.11 2.18 -10.03
N GLN A 3 16.98 2.22 -9.03
CA GLN A 3 17.02 3.37 -8.12
C GLN A 3 17.34 4.68 -8.85
N GLU A 4 18.22 4.65 -9.87
CA GLU A 4 18.54 5.84 -10.66
C GLU A 4 17.34 6.29 -11.52
N GLU A 5 16.65 5.36 -12.19
CA GLU A 5 15.43 5.69 -12.94
C GLU A 5 14.36 6.29 -12.04
N PHE A 6 14.19 5.77 -10.81
CA PHE A 6 13.19 6.31 -9.89
C PHE A 6 13.60 7.68 -9.36
N LYS A 7 14.90 7.91 -9.12
CA LYS A 7 15.42 9.24 -8.77
C LYS A 7 15.19 10.25 -9.89
N GLU A 8 15.43 9.89 -11.15
CA GLU A 8 15.13 10.73 -12.31
C GLU A 8 13.63 11.09 -12.38
N ILE A 9 12.73 10.13 -12.10
CA ILE A 9 11.28 10.40 -12.02
C ILE A 9 10.97 11.45 -10.95
N VAL A 10 11.54 11.29 -9.74
CA VAL A 10 11.32 12.21 -8.62
C VAL A 10 11.83 13.61 -8.95
N GLU A 11 13.03 13.73 -9.53
CA GLU A 11 13.61 15.02 -9.92
C GLU A 11 12.79 15.71 -11.01
N TYR A 12 12.42 14.96 -12.05
CA TYR A 12 11.64 15.48 -13.17
C TYR A 12 10.23 15.95 -12.75
N ALA A 13 9.58 15.23 -11.84
CA ALA A 13 8.29 15.62 -11.26
C ALA A 13 8.44 16.90 -10.40
N ASN A 14 9.50 16.97 -9.59
CA ASN A 14 9.76 18.13 -8.73
C ASN A 14 10.02 19.42 -9.52
N GLU A 15 10.71 19.34 -10.67
CA GLU A 15 10.85 20.49 -11.60
C GLU A 15 9.51 21.04 -12.10
N ARG A 16 8.45 20.22 -12.02
CA ARG A 16 7.07 20.57 -12.42
C ARG A 16 6.15 20.82 -11.24
N TYR A 17 6.72 21.01 -10.04
CA TYR A 17 5.98 21.24 -8.81
C TYR A 17 5.04 20.08 -8.44
N VAL A 18 5.39 18.86 -8.84
CA VAL A 18 4.67 17.62 -8.50
C VAL A 18 5.51 16.84 -7.49
N GLU A 19 4.96 16.61 -6.30
CA GLU A 19 5.53 15.68 -5.32
C GLU A 19 5.21 14.25 -5.72
N VAL A 20 6.24 13.38 -5.71
CA VAL A 20 6.06 11.93 -5.91
C VAL A 20 5.89 11.27 -4.56
N ILE A 21 4.74 10.63 -4.36
CA ILE A 21 4.45 9.81 -3.17
C ILE A 21 4.51 8.33 -3.62
N PRO A 22 5.60 7.60 -3.31
CA PRO A 22 5.66 6.17 -3.62
C PRO A 22 4.67 5.38 -2.78
N GLU A 23 4.12 4.33 -3.38
CA GLU A 23 3.30 3.33 -2.68
C GLU A 23 4.02 1.99 -2.63
N PHE A 24 4.00 1.37 -1.46
CA PHE A 24 4.28 -0.05 -1.30
C PHE A 24 3.11 -0.66 -0.54
N ASP A 25 2.19 -1.29 -1.26
CA ASP A 25 0.91 -1.73 -0.73
C ASP A 25 1.04 -2.99 0.14
N MET A 26 0.49 -2.91 1.35
CA MET A 26 0.61 -3.90 2.41
C MET A 26 -0.54 -3.81 3.43
N PRO A 27 -0.91 -4.90 4.14
CA PRO A 27 -0.35 -6.24 4.01
C PRO A 27 -0.92 -7.01 2.81
N GLY A 28 -2.03 -6.53 2.23
CA GLY A 28 -2.63 -7.01 0.98
C GLY A 28 -1.71 -6.83 -0.24
N HIS A 29 -2.12 -7.29 -1.42
CA HIS A 29 -1.41 -7.05 -2.71
C HIS A 29 0.09 -7.39 -2.77
N THR A 30 0.57 -8.24 -1.86
CA THR A 30 2.00 -8.54 -1.65
C THR A 30 2.51 -9.78 -2.38
N TRP A 31 1.73 -10.37 -3.29
CA TRP A 31 2.07 -11.64 -3.94
C TRP A 31 3.47 -11.65 -4.59
N ALA A 32 3.84 -10.57 -5.27
CA ALA A 32 5.14 -10.46 -5.94
C ALA A 32 6.32 -10.55 -4.98
N ALA A 33 6.21 -9.93 -3.79
CA ALA A 33 7.22 -10.03 -2.74
C ALA A 33 7.26 -11.43 -2.13
N LEU A 34 6.08 -11.98 -1.81
CA LEU A 34 5.94 -13.29 -1.17
C LEU A 34 6.55 -14.44 -1.99
N VAL A 35 6.38 -14.44 -3.32
CA VAL A 35 6.98 -15.48 -4.19
C VAL A 35 8.47 -15.27 -4.45
N SER A 36 8.99 -14.06 -4.21
CA SER A 36 10.39 -13.72 -4.47
C SER A 36 11.29 -13.90 -3.24
N LEU A 37 10.72 -13.81 -2.04
CA LEU A 37 11.46 -13.70 -0.78
C LEU A 37 10.96 -14.73 0.22
N ASN A 38 11.61 -15.90 0.25
CA ASN A 38 11.12 -17.04 1.03
C ASN A 38 10.97 -16.75 2.53
N TYR A 39 11.81 -15.88 3.10
CA TYR A 39 11.81 -15.56 4.53
C TYR A 39 10.57 -14.79 4.99
N LEU A 40 9.76 -14.29 4.05
CA LEU A 40 8.48 -13.63 4.34
C LEU A 40 7.35 -14.64 4.67
N ASN A 41 7.54 -15.92 4.34
CA ASN A 41 6.55 -16.97 4.57
C ASN A 41 7.01 -17.90 5.71
N SER A 42 6.17 -18.13 6.73
CA SER A 42 6.50 -19.04 7.85
C SER A 42 6.30 -20.52 7.51
N THR A 43 5.84 -20.83 6.30
CA THR A 43 5.74 -22.20 5.79
C THR A 43 7.10 -22.91 5.76
N GLN A 44 7.10 -24.24 5.92
CA GLN A 44 8.34 -25.02 5.92
C GLN A 44 9.15 -24.90 4.61
N ASP A 45 8.49 -24.76 3.47
CA ASP A 45 9.13 -24.62 2.16
C ASP A 45 9.40 -23.15 1.76
N GLY A 46 9.05 -22.20 2.64
CA GLY A 46 9.26 -20.77 2.44
C GLY A 46 8.42 -20.16 1.33
N LYS A 47 7.28 -20.76 0.97
CA LYS A 47 6.41 -20.27 -0.12
C LYS A 47 5.09 -19.72 0.41
N PRO A 48 4.48 -18.75 -0.29
CA PRO A 48 3.18 -18.25 0.15
C PRO A 48 2.10 -19.33 0.08
N VAL A 49 1.20 -19.24 1.05
CA VAL A 49 -0.08 -19.96 1.03
C VAL A 49 -1.08 -19.11 0.24
N GLY A 50 -1.74 -19.70 -0.75
CA GLY A 50 -2.74 -19.01 -1.53
C GLY A 50 -3.37 -19.88 -2.63
N PRO A 51 -4.40 -19.37 -3.31
CA PRO A 51 -5.10 -20.12 -4.36
C PRO A 51 -4.33 -20.21 -5.69
N LYS A 52 -3.16 -19.57 -5.79
CA LYS A 52 -2.37 -19.42 -7.02
C LYS A 52 -1.10 -20.29 -6.99
N ASP A 53 -0.43 -20.42 -8.13
CA ASP A 53 0.90 -21.06 -8.21
C ASP A 53 1.93 -20.23 -7.42
N ASN A 54 2.26 -20.69 -6.22
CA ASN A 54 3.14 -20.02 -5.26
C ASN A 54 4.63 -20.04 -5.63
N THR A 55 4.96 -20.42 -6.87
CA THR A 55 6.32 -20.39 -7.41
C THR A 55 6.54 -19.29 -8.46
N LYS A 56 5.49 -18.54 -8.83
CA LYS A 56 5.54 -17.58 -9.94
C LYS A 56 4.75 -16.30 -9.65
N PRO A 57 5.12 -15.18 -10.32
CA PRO A 57 4.28 -13.99 -10.33
C PRO A 57 2.86 -14.31 -10.85
N SER A 58 1.85 -13.64 -10.29
CA SER A 58 0.49 -13.70 -10.83
C SER A 58 0.44 -13.06 -12.22
N LYS A 59 -0.47 -13.53 -13.06
CA LYS A 59 -0.72 -13.00 -14.41
C LYS A 59 -2.18 -12.58 -14.61
N ASP A 60 -2.99 -12.69 -13.56
CA ASP A 60 -4.37 -12.24 -13.55
C ASP A 60 -4.50 -10.90 -12.81
N TYR A 61 -5.73 -10.44 -12.70
CA TYR A 61 -6.13 -9.18 -12.07
C TYR A 61 -7.02 -9.43 -10.84
N ASP A 62 -7.02 -10.66 -10.30
CA ASP A 62 -7.74 -10.95 -9.07
C ASP A 62 -7.07 -10.25 -7.88
N VAL A 63 -7.85 -9.91 -6.86
CA VAL A 63 -7.39 -9.14 -5.71
C VAL A 63 -7.70 -9.81 -4.38
N GLY A 64 -6.99 -9.36 -3.34
CA GLY A 64 -7.21 -9.71 -1.94
C GLY A 64 -6.88 -11.13 -1.50
N TYR A 65 -6.18 -11.91 -2.32
CA TYR A 65 -5.74 -13.25 -1.95
C TYR A 65 -4.35 -13.31 -1.28
N SER A 66 -3.52 -12.28 -1.44
CA SER A 66 -2.18 -12.23 -0.82
C SER A 66 -2.20 -11.43 0.47
N SER A 67 -1.42 -11.88 1.46
CA SER A 67 -1.19 -11.13 2.70
C SER A 67 0.23 -11.41 3.19
N PHE A 68 0.96 -10.36 3.60
CA PHE A 68 2.10 -10.55 4.49
C PHE A 68 1.67 -11.17 5.81
N GLU A 69 2.54 -11.99 6.39
CA GLU A 69 2.31 -12.58 7.70
C GLU A 69 2.61 -11.57 8.80
N CYS A 70 1.56 -11.09 9.47
CA CYS A 70 1.66 -10.02 10.47
C CYS A 70 2.36 -10.45 11.78
N ASN A 71 2.58 -11.76 11.96
CA ASN A 71 3.27 -12.33 13.13
C ASN A 71 4.69 -12.83 12.80
N ASN A 72 5.15 -12.64 11.56
CA ASN A 72 6.52 -12.94 11.15
C ASN A 72 7.38 -11.66 11.28
N GLU A 73 8.41 -11.68 12.10
CA GLU A 73 9.29 -10.52 12.31
C GLU A 73 10.10 -10.15 11.06
N ASN A 74 10.43 -11.12 10.21
CA ASN A 74 11.15 -10.87 8.96
C ASN A 74 10.35 -9.98 8.00
N THR A 75 9.02 -9.99 8.10
CA THR A 75 8.14 -9.06 7.36
C THR A 75 8.49 -7.62 7.70
N TYR A 76 8.69 -7.30 8.98
CA TYR A 76 8.97 -5.94 9.42
C TYR A 76 10.42 -5.54 9.17
N GLU A 77 11.36 -6.48 9.22
CA GLU A 77 12.74 -6.25 8.75
C GLU A 77 12.76 -5.90 7.25
N PHE A 78 11.96 -6.60 6.44
CA PHE A 78 11.81 -6.28 5.03
C PHE A 78 11.21 -4.89 4.80
N VAL A 79 10.14 -4.54 5.51
CA VAL A 79 9.53 -3.20 5.42
C VAL A 79 10.52 -2.11 5.81
N ASP A 80 11.29 -2.30 6.88
CA ASP A 80 12.36 -1.37 7.29
C ASP A 80 13.39 -1.17 6.18
N ILE A 81 13.85 -2.25 5.54
CA ILE A 81 14.79 -2.19 4.41
C ILE A 81 14.17 -1.43 3.22
N VAL A 82 12.89 -1.67 2.90
CA VAL A 82 12.19 -0.97 1.82
C VAL A 82 12.10 0.53 2.11
N PHE A 83 11.67 0.92 3.30
CA PHE A 83 11.52 2.33 3.68
C PHE A 83 12.86 3.04 3.76
N LYS A 84 13.90 2.36 4.27
CA LYS A 84 15.27 2.84 4.22
C LYS A 84 15.70 3.16 2.79
N GLN A 85 15.57 2.20 1.88
CA GLN A 85 15.99 2.39 0.49
C GLN A 85 15.20 3.53 -0.18
N ILE A 86 13.89 3.60 0.03
CA ILE A 86 13.07 4.71 -0.50
C ILE A 86 13.55 6.06 0.05
N SER A 87 13.86 6.14 1.34
CA SER A 87 14.37 7.36 1.97
C SER A 87 15.73 7.80 1.41
N GLU A 88 16.55 6.84 0.96
CA GLU A 88 17.88 7.08 0.40
C GLU A 88 17.84 7.47 -1.08
N ILE A 89 16.74 7.18 -1.81
CA ILE A 89 16.61 7.52 -3.23
C ILE A 89 16.61 9.03 -3.45
N SER A 90 15.83 9.78 -2.65
CA SER A 90 15.76 11.23 -2.77
C SER A 90 15.33 11.88 -1.46
N PRO A 91 15.99 12.98 -1.02
CA PRO A 91 15.56 13.73 0.16
C PRO A 91 14.20 14.42 -0.04
N LEU A 92 13.69 14.49 -1.27
CA LEU A 92 12.37 15.05 -1.59
C LEU A 92 11.21 14.14 -1.16
N ILE A 93 11.46 12.84 -0.98
CA ILE A 93 10.43 11.92 -0.51
C ILE A 93 10.25 12.12 0.99
N LYS A 94 9.11 12.71 1.37
CA LYS A 94 8.70 12.93 2.78
C LYS A 94 7.48 12.12 3.18
N THR A 95 6.83 11.49 2.21
CA THR A 95 5.57 10.80 2.39
C THR A 95 5.65 9.44 1.70
N ILE A 96 5.10 8.41 2.34
CA ILE A 96 4.98 7.07 1.76
C ILE A 96 3.55 6.56 1.91
N HIS A 97 3.00 6.03 0.83
CA HIS A 97 1.73 5.32 0.86
C HIS A 97 2.01 3.86 1.23
N VAL A 98 1.40 3.38 2.31
CA VAL A 98 1.59 2.02 2.84
C VAL A 98 0.48 1.06 2.43
N GLY A 99 -0.46 1.55 1.62
CA GLY A 99 -1.58 0.79 1.08
C GLY A 99 -2.61 0.44 2.15
N GLY A 100 -2.98 -0.84 2.21
CA GLY A 100 -3.85 -1.39 3.25
C GLY A 100 -5.25 -1.78 2.76
N ASP A 101 -5.52 -1.65 1.47
CA ASP A 101 -6.77 -2.10 0.87
C ASP A 101 -6.77 -3.63 0.65
N GLU A 102 -7.98 -4.15 0.48
CA GLU A 102 -8.25 -5.52 0.02
C GLU A 102 -7.50 -6.64 0.76
N ALA A 103 -7.09 -6.40 2.01
CA ALA A 103 -6.42 -7.36 2.87
C ALA A 103 -7.37 -8.47 3.40
N HIS A 104 -8.13 -9.14 2.51
CA HIS A 104 -9.19 -10.09 2.85
C HIS A 104 -8.69 -11.32 3.62
N ASN A 105 -7.42 -11.68 3.43
CA ASN A 105 -6.75 -12.77 4.14
C ASN A 105 -6.03 -12.33 5.41
N THR A 106 -6.22 -11.08 5.85
CA THR A 106 -5.66 -10.54 7.09
C THR A 106 -6.78 -10.36 8.12
N SER A 107 -6.60 -10.90 9.34
CA SER A 107 -7.57 -10.67 10.41
C SER A 107 -7.59 -9.20 10.83
N LYS A 108 -8.68 -8.70 11.42
CA LYS A 108 -8.74 -7.30 11.89
C LYS A 108 -7.66 -6.98 12.94
N GLU A 109 -7.35 -7.93 13.81
CA GLU A 109 -6.32 -7.78 14.85
C GLU A 109 -4.93 -7.71 14.22
N ASP A 110 -4.65 -8.60 13.26
CA ASP A 110 -3.39 -8.62 12.52
C ASP A 110 -3.22 -7.36 11.66
N TYR A 111 -4.28 -6.92 10.96
CA TYR A 111 -4.27 -5.70 10.15
C TYR A 111 -3.94 -4.48 11.02
N LYS A 112 -4.58 -4.36 12.19
CA LYS A 112 -4.28 -3.29 13.15
C LYS A 112 -2.83 -3.33 13.60
N LYS A 113 -2.36 -4.50 14.04
CA LYS A 113 -0.96 -4.70 14.47
C LYS A 113 0.01 -4.30 13.36
N PHE A 114 -0.27 -4.75 12.14
CA PHE A 114 0.57 -4.50 10.97
C PHE A 114 0.66 -3.00 10.66
N CYS A 115 -0.48 -2.33 10.48
CA CYS A 115 -0.53 -0.90 10.15
C CYS A 115 0.19 -0.06 11.21
N GLN A 116 -0.04 -0.33 12.50
CA GLN A 116 0.62 0.39 13.58
C GLN A 116 2.15 0.21 13.55
N ARG A 117 2.63 -1.01 13.30
CA ARG A 117 4.06 -1.28 13.19
C ARG A 117 4.70 -0.63 11.97
N VAL A 118 4.05 -0.72 10.82
CA VAL A 118 4.54 -0.08 9.58
C VAL A 118 4.59 1.44 9.73
N THR A 119 3.58 2.05 10.35
CA THR A 119 3.59 3.49 10.70
C THR A 119 4.81 3.85 11.54
N GLN A 120 5.09 3.06 12.58
CA GLN A 120 6.22 3.31 13.46
C GLN A 120 7.58 3.16 12.74
N ILE A 121 7.69 2.24 11.78
CA ILE A 121 8.89 2.07 10.96
C ILE A 121 9.08 3.29 10.04
N ALA A 122 8.01 3.77 9.39
CA ALA A 122 8.08 4.98 8.56
C ALA A 122 8.59 6.21 9.34
N HIS A 123 8.20 6.34 10.61
CA HIS A 123 8.70 7.41 11.49
C HIS A 123 10.21 7.37 11.75
N ASN A 124 10.84 6.20 11.73
CA ASN A 124 12.30 6.10 11.85
C ASN A 124 13.04 6.80 10.69
N TYR A 125 12.36 6.96 9.55
CA TYR A 125 12.87 7.63 8.36
C TYR A 125 12.28 9.04 8.16
N ASN A 126 11.60 9.59 9.18
CA ASN A 126 10.91 10.89 9.13
C ASN A 126 9.88 11.00 8.00
N MET A 127 9.20 9.90 7.67
CA MET A 127 8.15 9.89 6.64
C MET A 127 6.77 10.02 7.27
N THR A 128 5.91 10.82 6.64
CA THR A 128 4.45 10.79 6.85
C THR A 128 3.85 9.60 6.11
N THR A 129 2.85 8.94 6.71
CA THR A 129 2.18 7.80 6.07
C THR A 129 0.84 8.18 5.47
N ILE A 130 0.53 7.58 4.32
CA ILE A 130 -0.81 7.51 3.76
C ILE A 130 -1.24 6.04 3.72
N GLY A 131 -2.46 5.74 4.13
CA GLY A 131 -3.06 4.41 3.91
C GLY A 131 -4.45 4.52 3.31
N TRP A 132 -4.91 3.47 2.65
CA TRP A 132 -6.27 3.38 2.12
C TRP A 132 -7.31 3.29 3.25
N GLN A 133 -8.56 3.56 2.89
CA GLN A 133 -9.72 3.54 3.78
C GLN A 133 -9.73 2.32 4.71
N GLY A 134 -9.87 2.56 6.02
CA GLY A 134 -9.73 1.55 7.08
C GLY A 134 -8.43 1.70 7.87
N TYR A 135 -7.42 2.37 7.30
CA TYR A 135 -6.18 2.74 7.99
C TYR A 135 -6.42 3.67 9.19
N ASP A 136 -7.32 4.63 9.05
CA ASP A 136 -7.76 5.56 10.10
C ASP A 136 -8.49 4.90 11.27
N GLU A 137 -9.01 3.68 11.09
CA GLU A 137 -9.64 2.92 12.17
C GLU A 137 -8.60 2.23 13.07
N VAL A 138 -7.36 2.06 12.60
CA VAL A 138 -6.34 1.24 13.25
C VAL A 138 -5.07 1.99 13.65
N VAL A 139 -4.71 3.04 12.92
CA VAL A 139 -3.59 3.92 13.26
C VAL A 139 -4.08 5.03 14.18
N THR A 140 -3.51 5.06 15.38
CA THR A 140 -3.91 5.99 16.45
C THR A 140 -2.68 6.69 17.01
N GLY A 141 -2.79 7.97 17.34
CA GLY A 141 -1.70 8.74 17.95
C GLY A 141 -0.70 9.34 16.96
N ASP A 142 -0.98 9.26 15.66
CA ASP A 142 -0.27 9.96 14.60
C ASP A 142 -1.21 10.97 13.93
N GLU A 143 -1.07 12.24 14.30
CA GLU A 143 -1.89 13.34 13.75
C GLU A 143 -1.50 13.74 12.32
N ASN A 144 -0.36 13.25 11.83
CA ASN A 144 0.15 13.57 10.51
C ASN A 144 -0.22 12.51 9.48
N ALA A 145 -0.58 11.30 9.91
CA ALA A 145 -1.10 10.25 9.04
C ALA A 145 -2.31 10.73 8.23
N ILE A 146 -2.38 10.24 6.99
CA ILE A 146 -3.43 10.57 6.03
C ILE A 146 -4.17 9.28 5.67
N CYS A 147 -5.49 9.34 5.57
CA CYS A 147 -6.31 8.24 5.06
C CYS A 147 -6.89 8.61 3.69
N GLN A 148 -6.69 7.74 2.71
CA GLN A 148 -7.22 7.87 1.36
C GLN A 148 -8.52 7.07 1.18
N TYR A 149 -9.61 7.79 0.97
CA TYR A 149 -10.95 7.23 0.82
C TYR A 149 -11.28 6.93 -0.64
N TRP A 150 -11.58 5.67 -0.92
CA TRP A 150 -11.78 5.19 -2.28
C TRP A 150 -13.15 4.55 -2.54
N ASP A 151 -13.90 4.18 -1.50
CA ASP A 151 -15.19 3.53 -1.71
C ASP A 151 -16.19 4.45 -2.45
N ASN A 152 -17.21 3.86 -3.07
CA ASN A 152 -18.23 4.62 -3.81
C ASN A 152 -19.06 5.59 -2.95
N SER A 153 -19.09 5.36 -1.64
CA SER A 153 -19.85 6.18 -0.69
C SER A 153 -19.10 7.42 -0.22
N SER A 154 -17.78 7.44 -0.33
CA SER A 154 -16.92 8.58 0.00
C SER A 154 -17.25 9.82 -0.85
N ALA A 155 -17.81 9.61 -2.05
CA ALA A 155 -18.33 10.68 -2.90
C ALA A 155 -19.46 11.50 -2.26
N THR A 156 -20.14 10.96 -1.24
CA THR A 156 -21.25 11.64 -0.54
C THR A 156 -20.85 12.23 0.81
N GLY A 157 -19.59 12.07 1.22
CA GLY A 157 -19.03 12.61 2.47
C GLY A 157 -19.55 11.97 3.77
N ASN A 158 -20.42 10.96 3.67
CA ASN A 158 -21.10 10.37 4.83
C ASN A 158 -20.32 9.24 5.53
N ASN A 159 -19.17 8.82 4.99
CA ASN A 159 -18.42 7.65 5.47
C ASN A 159 -16.99 7.96 5.90
N PHE A 160 -16.65 9.24 6.06
CA PHE A 160 -15.38 9.63 6.65
C PHE A 160 -15.37 9.31 8.15
N LYS A 161 -14.39 8.53 8.58
CA LYS A 161 -14.14 8.14 9.96
C LYS A 161 -12.78 8.67 10.42
N GLY A 162 -12.60 8.63 11.74
CA GLY A 162 -11.36 9.04 12.38
C GLY A 162 -11.07 10.54 12.32
N ASP A 163 -9.96 10.92 12.93
CA ASP A 163 -9.47 12.30 13.03
C ASP A 163 -8.31 12.59 12.06
N LEU A 164 -7.92 11.62 11.24
CA LEU A 164 -6.82 11.76 10.29
C LEU A 164 -7.19 12.71 9.15
N LYS A 165 -6.18 13.32 8.54
CA LYS A 165 -6.35 14.08 7.29
C LYS A 165 -6.87 13.14 6.20
N GLN A 166 -7.74 13.66 5.34
CA GLN A 166 -8.47 12.86 4.36
C GLN A 166 -8.05 13.23 2.94
N LEU A 167 -7.64 12.23 2.17
CA LEU A 167 -7.51 12.29 0.71
C LEU A 167 -8.70 11.55 0.11
N VAL A 168 -9.37 12.10 -0.90
CA VAL A 168 -10.65 11.54 -1.39
C VAL A 168 -10.56 11.25 -2.88
N SER A 169 -10.72 9.97 -3.23
CA SER A 169 -10.64 9.45 -4.60
C SER A 169 -11.68 8.34 -4.82
N PRO A 170 -12.99 8.64 -4.81
CA PRO A 170 -14.04 7.63 -4.87
C PRO A 170 -13.99 6.88 -6.21
N ALA A 171 -14.10 5.55 -6.18
CA ALA A 171 -13.95 4.72 -7.37
C ALA A 171 -14.94 5.10 -8.49
N ASN A 172 -16.21 5.33 -8.15
CA ASN A 172 -17.22 5.79 -9.11
C ASN A 172 -17.10 7.26 -9.57
N LYS A 173 -16.02 7.98 -9.21
CA LYS A 173 -15.82 9.41 -9.56
C LYS A 173 -14.42 9.72 -10.07
N ALA A 174 -13.39 9.16 -9.46
CA ALA A 174 -12.00 9.56 -9.65
C ALA A 174 -11.11 8.45 -10.24
N TYR A 175 -11.58 7.20 -10.27
CA TYR A 175 -10.82 6.09 -10.86
C TYR A 175 -10.87 6.19 -12.38
N ILE A 176 -9.71 6.38 -12.99
CA ILE A 176 -9.57 6.60 -14.43
C ILE A 176 -9.61 5.30 -15.25
N ASP A 177 -9.55 4.15 -14.59
CA ASP A 177 -9.67 2.80 -15.16
C ASP A 177 -11.13 2.30 -15.21
N GLN A 178 -12.07 3.07 -14.68
CA GLN A 178 -13.50 2.80 -14.81
C GLN A 178 -13.97 3.03 -16.25
N LYS A 179 -14.91 2.22 -16.72
CA LYS A 179 -15.53 2.43 -18.03
C LYS A 179 -16.44 3.64 -17.99
N TYR A 180 -16.38 4.45 -19.05
CA TYR A 180 -17.32 5.56 -19.23
C TYR A 180 -18.73 5.04 -19.46
N ASP A 181 -18.85 3.97 -20.25
CA ASP A 181 -20.08 3.25 -20.53
C ASP A 181 -19.79 1.84 -21.06
N ARG A 182 -20.85 1.07 -21.36
CA ARG A 182 -20.77 -0.32 -21.83
C ARG A 182 -20.03 -0.50 -23.16
N SER A 183 -19.86 0.56 -23.94
CA SER A 183 -19.12 0.54 -25.20
C SER A 183 -17.63 0.79 -25.02
N THR A 184 -17.18 1.16 -23.82
CA THR A 184 -15.75 1.37 -23.53
C THR A 184 -15.00 0.04 -23.58
N GLU A 185 -14.00 -0.03 -24.45
CA GLU A 185 -13.22 -1.25 -24.72
C GLU A 185 -12.28 -1.63 -23.57
N LEU A 186 -11.64 -0.63 -22.95
CA LEU A 186 -10.70 -0.79 -21.83
C LEU A 186 -11.38 -0.47 -20.49
N GLY A 187 -10.80 -0.95 -19.38
CA GLY A 187 -11.28 -0.69 -18.02
C GLY A 187 -11.96 -1.89 -17.35
N LEU A 188 -12.08 -1.83 -16.02
CA LEU A 188 -12.44 -2.98 -15.17
C LEU A 188 -13.92 -3.06 -14.76
N SER A 189 -14.71 -1.99 -14.92
CA SER A 189 -16.16 -2.01 -14.69
C SER A 189 -16.89 -0.93 -15.44
#